data_AF-A0A957IPV4-F1
#
_entry.id   AF-A0A957IPV4-F1
#
_cell.length_a   1.000
_cell.length_b   1.000
_cell.length_c   1.000
_cell.angle_alpha   90.00
_cell.angle_beta   90.00
_cell.angle_gamma   90.00
#
_symmetry.space_group_name_H-M   'P 1'
#
loop_
_entity.id
_entity.type
_entity.pdbx_description
1 polymer ?
#
loop_
_entity_poly.entity_id
_entity_poly.type
_entity_poly.pdbx_seq_one_letter_code
_entity_poly.pdbx_strand_id
1 'polypeptide(L)'
;LSLTLSGDADALAELIPTLQEAGIFARMLTVNYAFHSPVMEPFRQQLSAALQGIVTHAAAIPIYSTVRGGQAQPGDYDAAYWGRNIREPVLFAPAVQAMAADGYTVCVEIAPHPALMHAVGQCAPDWLVLPSMRREQAARPILLRALGGLYTQGYAPRWDVLVPAGRILPLPTYPWQNQRYWLENKRLQRATSGKETGHPLLGQRLSAPIPTFEATLGADRLAAAFVHRLGAVRLLAAAAYVDGLLAMGTAVHQQAHLTLENIRLDKPLLLDEAQTVQWLLTGETAQLFSLQADDVWQSHAQSVVRWGKLSAPPLALASLQAKLPSLATAVYEQELNDKGLTFGPLPAAIWRGAGEALVRCQPDLSRVEAVDGGVQLLLALAGAERPFPIADYVLNQAAKVNSAAYRAPVWCHVILREDTPAAIEGDITLLDETGQLILRASGLRFAPVSQAALLPANLDDCFYEVTWETRPPLAAHASRSSGPWLILADRQGVGAALAAALQAQGQTVTCINTPDDLAALSPIDWQGVV
;
A
#
# COMPACT_ATOMS: atom_id res chain seq x y z
N LEU A 1 1.46 -56.55 -16.24
CA LEU A 1 0.03 -56.83 -16.47
C LEU A 1 -0.33 -58.11 -15.73
N SER A 2 -1.51 -58.17 -15.11
CA SER A 2 -2.03 -59.32 -14.37
C SER A 2 -3.11 -60.04 -15.20
N LEU A 3 -3.21 -61.36 -15.05
CA LEU A 3 -4.21 -62.21 -15.72
C LEU A 3 -4.91 -63.09 -14.69
N THR A 4 -6.21 -63.36 -14.89
CA THR A 4 -6.96 -64.34 -14.11
C THR A 4 -7.30 -65.54 -14.98
N LEU A 5 -6.84 -66.72 -14.59
CA LEU A 5 -7.20 -67.99 -15.23
C LEU A 5 -8.47 -68.55 -14.58
N SER A 6 -9.37 -69.09 -15.39
CA SER A 6 -10.64 -69.65 -14.93
C SER A 6 -10.91 -70.98 -15.63
N GLY A 7 -11.27 -72.01 -14.86
CA GLY A 7 -11.44 -73.36 -15.36
C GLY A 7 -11.59 -74.37 -14.23
N ASP A 8 -11.18 -75.60 -14.52
CA ASP A 8 -11.20 -76.71 -13.57
C ASP A 8 -10.33 -76.43 -12.33
N ALA A 9 -10.86 -76.69 -11.14
CA ALA A 9 -10.21 -76.33 -9.88
C ALA A 9 -8.95 -77.15 -9.61
N ASP A 10 -8.96 -78.44 -9.96
CA ASP A 10 -7.83 -79.34 -9.75
C ASP A 10 -6.69 -78.98 -10.71
N ALA A 11 -7.02 -78.73 -11.99
CA ALA A 11 -6.04 -78.28 -12.97
C ALA A 11 -5.38 -76.93 -12.59
N LEU A 12 -6.14 -75.99 -12.03
CA LEU A 12 -5.60 -74.73 -11.53
C LEU A 12 -4.75 -74.92 -10.26
N ALA A 13 -5.13 -75.84 -9.38
CA ALA A 13 -4.35 -76.16 -8.18
C ALA A 13 -2.99 -76.79 -8.52
N GLU A 14 -2.92 -77.62 -9.56
CA GLU A 14 -1.67 -78.20 -10.09
C GLU A 14 -0.77 -77.14 -10.73
N LEU A 15 -1.34 -76.13 -11.38
CA LEU A 15 -0.59 -75.08 -12.09
C LEU A 15 0.07 -74.05 -11.14
N ILE A 16 -0.54 -73.76 -9.99
CA ILE A 16 -0.05 -72.73 -9.06
C ILE A 16 1.40 -72.99 -8.59
N PRO A 17 1.77 -74.20 -8.12
CA PRO A 17 3.15 -74.51 -7.73
C PRO A 17 4.15 -74.26 -8.86
N THR A 18 3.84 -74.69 -10.09
CA THR A 18 4.72 -74.49 -11.25
C THR A 18 4.97 -73.02 -11.56
N LEU A 19 3.95 -72.17 -11.44
CA LEU A 19 4.10 -70.73 -11.61
C LEU A 19 4.92 -70.09 -10.48
N GLN A 20 4.73 -70.55 -9.24
CA GLN A 20 5.47 -70.06 -8.08
C GLN A 20 6.96 -70.43 -8.14
N GLU A 21 7.29 -71.65 -8.60
CA GLU A 21 8.67 -72.08 -8.87
C GLU A 21 9.34 -71.22 -9.95
N ALA A 22 8.59 -70.77 -10.95
CA ALA A 22 9.05 -69.84 -11.97
C ALA A 22 9.13 -68.37 -11.49
N GLY A 23 8.87 -68.09 -10.21
CA GLY A 23 8.89 -66.74 -9.65
C GLY A 23 7.69 -65.87 -10.05
N ILE A 24 6.63 -66.46 -10.59
CA ILE A 24 5.41 -65.76 -11.00
C ILE A 24 4.40 -65.81 -9.86
N PHE A 25 3.89 -64.65 -9.45
CA PHE A 25 2.84 -64.59 -8.43
C PHE A 25 1.55 -65.24 -8.93
N ALA A 26 1.14 -66.32 -8.26
CA ALA A 26 -0.12 -67.03 -8.53
C ALA A 26 -0.82 -67.37 -7.23
N ARG A 27 -2.14 -67.12 -7.18
CA ARG A 27 -3.01 -67.39 -6.02
C ARG A 27 -4.41 -67.78 -6.51
N MET A 28 -5.00 -68.78 -5.85
CA MET A 28 -6.40 -69.15 -6.07
C MET A 28 -7.36 -68.06 -5.55
N LEU A 29 -8.36 -67.71 -6.35
CA LEU A 29 -9.43 -66.80 -5.94
C LEU A 29 -10.55 -67.59 -5.23
N THR A 30 -11.09 -67.01 -4.16
CA THR A 30 -12.20 -67.63 -3.40
C THR A 30 -13.53 -67.34 -4.11
N VAL A 31 -13.78 -68.04 -5.20
CA VAL A 31 -15.02 -67.98 -5.98
C VAL A 31 -15.59 -69.39 -6.14
N ASN A 32 -16.91 -69.51 -6.03
CA ASN A 32 -17.58 -70.82 -6.08
C ASN A 32 -17.90 -71.28 -7.51
N TYR A 33 -17.54 -70.48 -8.52
CA TYR A 33 -17.88 -70.71 -9.92
C TYR A 33 -16.76 -70.21 -10.85
N ALA A 34 -16.48 -70.97 -11.91
CA ALA A 34 -15.52 -70.62 -12.95
C ALA A 34 -16.18 -69.75 -14.04
N PHE A 35 -16.45 -68.48 -13.74
CA PHE A 35 -16.93 -67.50 -14.73
C PHE A 35 -15.94 -67.35 -15.88
N HIS A 36 -16.42 -66.97 -17.07
CA HIS A 36 -15.58 -66.77 -18.25
C HIS A 36 -14.87 -68.06 -18.74
N SER A 37 -15.42 -69.23 -18.41
CA SER A 37 -14.90 -70.56 -18.79
C SER A 37 -15.95 -71.39 -19.54
N PRO A 38 -15.56 -72.49 -20.23
CA PRO A 38 -16.51 -73.40 -20.89
C PRO A 38 -17.64 -73.91 -20.01
N VAL A 39 -17.45 -73.96 -18.69
CA VAL A 39 -18.47 -74.36 -17.71
C VAL A 39 -19.70 -73.45 -17.75
N MET A 40 -19.55 -72.19 -18.20
CA MET A 40 -20.65 -71.22 -18.26
C MET A 40 -21.54 -71.35 -19.52
N GLU A 41 -21.24 -72.24 -20.46
CA GLU A 41 -21.97 -72.33 -21.74
C GLU A 41 -23.48 -72.64 -21.59
N PRO A 42 -23.91 -73.60 -20.75
CA PRO A 42 -25.34 -73.83 -20.53
C PRO A 42 -26.04 -72.61 -19.90
N PHE A 43 -25.36 -71.94 -18.98
CA PHE A 43 -25.88 -70.77 -18.27
C PHE A 43 -25.96 -69.54 -19.18
N ARG A 44 -25.06 -69.39 -20.15
CA ARG A 44 -25.15 -68.36 -21.21
C ARG A 44 -26.49 -68.40 -21.92
N GLN A 45 -26.91 -69.60 -22.34
CA GLN A 45 -28.16 -69.78 -23.08
C GLN A 45 -29.38 -69.49 -22.20
N GLN A 46 -29.39 -70.01 -20.96
CA GLN A 46 -30.46 -69.78 -20.00
C GLN A 46 -30.62 -68.30 -19.63
N LEU A 47 -29.51 -67.60 -19.35
CA LEU A 47 -29.52 -66.18 -19.03
C LEU A 47 -30.01 -65.35 -20.23
N SER A 48 -29.52 -65.65 -21.43
CA SER A 48 -29.96 -64.94 -22.65
C SER A 48 -31.45 -65.10 -22.88
N ALA A 49 -32.00 -66.30 -22.69
CA ALA A 49 -33.44 -66.56 -22.82
C ALA A 49 -34.25 -65.79 -21.77
N ALA A 50 -33.81 -65.78 -20.51
CA ALA A 50 -34.49 -65.10 -19.42
C ALA A 50 -34.56 -63.57 -19.59
N LEU A 51 -33.59 -62.97 -20.31
CA LEU A 51 -33.50 -61.53 -20.50
C LEU A 51 -34.12 -61.03 -21.82
N GLN A 52 -34.70 -61.89 -22.68
CA GLN A 52 -35.21 -61.50 -24.01
C GLN A 52 -36.25 -60.37 -23.99
N GLY A 53 -37.01 -60.21 -22.90
CA GLY A 53 -38.01 -59.16 -22.76
C GLY A 53 -37.48 -57.79 -22.29
N ILE A 54 -36.17 -57.68 -22.03
CA ILE A 54 -35.56 -56.42 -21.56
C ILE A 54 -35.28 -55.51 -22.75
N VAL A 55 -35.87 -54.32 -22.73
CA VAL A 55 -35.61 -53.26 -23.69
C VAL A 55 -34.37 -52.47 -23.26
N THR A 56 -33.43 -52.29 -24.18
CA THR A 56 -32.19 -51.54 -23.95
C THR A 56 -32.26 -50.17 -24.62
N HIS A 57 -31.62 -49.18 -24.00
CA HIS A 57 -31.57 -47.82 -24.50
C HIS A 57 -30.11 -47.41 -24.73
N ALA A 58 -29.91 -46.44 -25.61
CA ALA A 58 -28.60 -45.82 -25.80
C ALA A 58 -28.12 -45.19 -24.48
N ALA A 59 -26.87 -45.45 -24.11
CA ALA A 59 -26.29 -44.89 -22.90
C ALA A 59 -26.05 -43.38 -23.07
N ALA A 60 -26.44 -42.59 -22.08
CA ALA A 60 -26.16 -41.15 -22.05
C ALA A 60 -24.67 -40.84 -21.76
N ILE A 61 -23.95 -41.83 -21.23
CA ILE A 61 -22.52 -41.75 -20.90
C ILE A 61 -21.81 -42.82 -21.74
N PRO A 62 -20.67 -42.51 -22.39
CA PRO A 62 -19.87 -43.52 -23.10
C PRO A 62 -19.55 -44.72 -22.21
N ILE A 63 -19.81 -45.94 -22.72
CA ILE A 63 -19.49 -47.17 -22.01
C ILE A 63 -18.42 -47.93 -22.81
N TYR A 64 -17.38 -48.38 -22.13
CA TYR A 64 -16.35 -49.27 -22.70
C TYR A 64 -16.62 -50.68 -22.22
N SER A 65 -16.97 -51.56 -23.16
CA SER A 65 -17.33 -52.94 -22.86
C SER A 65 -16.08 -53.78 -22.67
N THR A 66 -15.97 -54.46 -21.53
CA THR A 66 -14.92 -55.45 -21.28
C THR A 66 -15.17 -56.79 -21.96
N VAL A 67 -16.36 -57.03 -22.53
CA VAL A 67 -16.61 -58.20 -23.40
C VAL A 67 -16.03 -57.96 -24.79
N ARG A 68 -16.12 -56.72 -25.30
CA ARG A 68 -15.61 -56.32 -26.62
C ARG A 68 -14.18 -55.79 -26.58
N GLY A 69 -13.72 -55.27 -25.44
CA GLY A 69 -12.41 -54.63 -25.28
C GLY A 69 -12.35 -53.20 -25.84
N GLY A 70 -13.48 -52.49 -25.95
CA GLY A 70 -13.55 -51.15 -26.54
C GLY A 70 -14.92 -50.47 -26.35
N GLN A 71 -15.10 -49.29 -26.94
CA GLN A 71 -16.33 -48.49 -26.79
C GLN A 71 -17.56 -49.23 -27.35
N ALA A 72 -18.61 -49.32 -26.53
CA ALA A 72 -19.89 -49.92 -26.89
C ALA A 72 -20.72 -48.98 -27.78
N GLN A 73 -21.52 -49.58 -28.66
CA GLN A 73 -22.43 -48.90 -29.57
C GLN A 73 -23.89 -49.04 -29.07
N PRO A 74 -24.81 -48.15 -29.50
CA PRO A 74 -26.23 -48.31 -29.23
C PRO A 74 -26.73 -49.70 -29.67
N GLY A 75 -27.38 -50.43 -28.76
CA GLY A 75 -27.87 -51.79 -29.01
C GLY A 75 -26.92 -52.93 -28.58
N ASP A 76 -25.67 -52.63 -28.18
CA ASP A 76 -24.69 -53.67 -27.80
C ASP A 76 -25.06 -54.47 -26.54
N TYR A 77 -25.95 -53.96 -25.68
CA TYR A 77 -26.25 -54.51 -24.34
C TYR A 77 -27.51 -55.39 -24.30
N ASP A 78 -27.82 -56.07 -25.41
CA ASP A 78 -28.96 -56.98 -25.53
C ASP A 78 -28.90 -58.21 -24.61
N ALA A 79 -29.94 -59.03 -24.61
CA ALA A 79 -29.97 -60.26 -23.82
C ALA A 79 -28.79 -61.20 -24.13
N ALA A 80 -28.35 -61.24 -25.39
CA ALA A 80 -27.21 -62.03 -25.82
C ALA A 80 -25.88 -61.51 -25.25
N TYR A 81 -25.73 -60.19 -25.09
CA TYR A 81 -24.58 -59.57 -24.45
C TYR A 81 -24.37 -60.07 -23.03
N TRP A 82 -25.42 -60.14 -22.22
CA TRP A 82 -25.30 -60.61 -20.84
C TRP A 82 -24.94 -62.09 -20.77
N GLY A 83 -25.44 -62.89 -21.72
CA GLY A 83 -24.96 -64.25 -21.93
C GLY A 83 -23.46 -64.29 -22.28
N ARG A 84 -22.99 -63.45 -23.21
CA ARG A 84 -21.57 -63.33 -23.53
C ARG A 84 -20.77 -62.87 -22.32
N ASN A 85 -21.26 -61.91 -21.54
CA ASN A 85 -20.57 -61.37 -20.38
C ASN A 85 -20.21 -62.43 -19.34
N ILE A 86 -21.09 -63.38 -19.05
CA ILE A 86 -20.79 -64.44 -18.07
C ILE A 86 -19.87 -65.54 -18.62
N ARG A 87 -19.78 -65.68 -19.95
CA ARG A 87 -19.10 -66.80 -20.62
C ARG A 87 -17.78 -66.43 -21.30
N GLU A 88 -17.70 -65.29 -21.96
CA GLU A 88 -16.54 -64.84 -22.72
C GLU A 88 -15.49 -64.20 -21.80
N PRO A 89 -14.21 -64.18 -22.21
CA PRO A 89 -13.14 -63.53 -21.44
C PRO A 89 -13.39 -62.05 -21.19
N VAL A 90 -13.00 -61.56 -20.01
CA VAL A 90 -13.01 -60.13 -19.68
C VAL A 90 -11.76 -59.46 -20.26
N LEU A 91 -11.93 -58.76 -21.38
CA LEU A 91 -10.93 -57.92 -22.04
C LEU A 91 -10.76 -56.57 -21.32
N PHE A 92 -10.42 -56.63 -20.03
CA PHE A 92 -10.28 -55.46 -19.16
C PHE A 92 -9.17 -54.50 -19.63
N ALA A 93 -7.96 -55.02 -19.86
CA ALA A 93 -6.83 -54.20 -20.28
C ALA A 93 -7.08 -53.50 -21.63
N PRO A 94 -7.58 -54.18 -22.69
CA PRO A 94 -7.99 -53.50 -23.91
C PRO A 94 -9.04 -52.40 -23.70
N ALA A 95 -10.04 -52.63 -22.86
CA ALA A 95 -11.07 -51.61 -22.58
C ALA A 95 -10.49 -50.37 -21.88
N VAL A 96 -9.62 -50.54 -20.88
CA VAL A 96 -8.94 -49.41 -20.21
C VAL A 96 -7.99 -48.68 -21.15
N GLN A 97 -7.27 -49.40 -22.03
CA GLN A 97 -6.39 -48.80 -23.03
C GLN A 97 -7.18 -48.01 -24.08
N ALA A 98 -8.35 -48.50 -24.50
CA ALA A 98 -9.25 -47.75 -25.37
C ALA A 98 -9.73 -46.45 -24.71
N MET A 99 -10.09 -46.49 -23.41
CA MET A 99 -10.40 -45.27 -22.66
C MET A 99 -9.20 -44.31 -22.58
N ALA A 100 -7.99 -44.82 -22.34
CA ALA A 100 -6.80 -43.97 -22.31
C ALA A 100 -6.53 -43.32 -23.68
N ALA A 101 -6.73 -44.06 -24.77
CA ALA A 101 -6.60 -43.55 -26.14
C ALA A 101 -7.62 -42.42 -26.44
N ASP A 102 -8.81 -42.50 -25.85
CA ASP A 102 -9.86 -41.48 -25.97
C ASP A 102 -9.69 -40.30 -24.99
N GLY A 103 -8.57 -40.26 -24.25
CA GLY A 103 -8.16 -39.10 -23.46
C GLY A 103 -8.65 -39.08 -22.01
N TYR A 104 -9.24 -40.17 -21.50
CA TYR A 104 -9.56 -40.27 -20.08
C TYR A 104 -8.28 -40.36 -19.24
N THR A 105 -8.27 -39.75 -18.06
CA THR A 105 -7.10 -39.67 -17.15
C THR A 105 -7.42 -39.94 -15.68
N VAL A 106 -8.71 -40.13 -15.34
CA VAL A 106 -9.16 -40.31 -13.97
C VAL A 106 -10.19 -41.44 -13.91
N CYS A 107 -10.04 -42.32 -12.92
CA CYS A 107 -10.92 -43.47 -12.70
C CYS A 107 -11.41 -43.51 -11.26
N VAL A 108 -12.72 -43.68 -11.06
CA VAL A 108 -13.30 -43.98 -9.76
C VAL A 108 -13.78 -45.42 -9.78
N GLU A 109 -13.18 -46.28 -8.95
CA GLU A 109 -13.60 -47.66 -8.81
C GLU A 109 -14.86 -47.76 -7.94
N ILE A 110 -15.99 -48.09 -8.58
CA ILE A 110 -17.28 -48.30 -7.92
C ILE A 110 -17.41 -49.75 -7.46
N ALA A 111 -17.03 -50.02 -6.21
CA ALA A 111 -17.00 -51.35 -5.63
C ALA A 111 -17.02 -51.29 -4.09
N PRO A 112 -17.51 -52.32 -3.39
CA PRO A 112 -17.49 -52.39 -1.93
C PRO A 112 -16.06 -52.45 -1.34
N HIS A 113 -15.07 -52.80 -2.17
CA HIS A 113 -13.64 -52.77 -1.88
C HIS A 113 -12.86 -52.63 -3.20
N PRO A 114 -11.76 -51.85 -3.25
CA PRO A 114 -11.01 -51.64 -4.49
C PRO A 114 -10.18 -52.88 -4.84
N ALA A 115 -10.66 -53.67 -5.78
CA ALA A 115 -9.97 -54.84 -6.31
C ALA A 115 -9.22 -54.54 -7.62
N LEU A 116 -9.63 -53.50 -8.35
CA LEU A 116 -9.15 -53.20 -9.70
C LEU A 116 -8.15 -52.06 -9.76
N MET A 117 -7.97 -51.27 -8.70
CA MET A 117 -7.03 -50.14 -8.69
C MET A 117 -5.63 -50.50 -9.21
N HIS A 118 -5.08 -51.65 -8.77
CA HIS A 118 -3.77 -52.10 -9.23
C HIS A 118 -3.77 -52.45 -10.72
N ALA A 119 -4.81 -53.15 -11.19
CA ALA A 119 -4.95 -53.53 -12.60
C ALA A 119 -5.10 -52.29 -13.50
N VAL A 120 -5.88 -51.28 -13.07
CA VAL A 120 -6.00 -49.99 -13.77
C VAL A 120 -4.63 -49.31 -13.84
N GLY A 121 -3.90 -49.21 -12.73
CA GLY A 121 -2.57 -48.59 -12.72
C GLY A 121 -1.53 -49.32 -13.59
N GLN A 122 -1.67 -50.63 -13.81
CA GLN A 122 -0.85 -51.37 -14.77
C GLN A 122 -1.21 -51.07 -16.24
N CYS A 123 -2.48 -50.75 -16.52
CA CYS A 123 -2.95 -50.45 -17.88
C CYS A 123 -2.76 -48.98 -18.24
N ALA A 124 -2.90 -48.09 -17.26
CA ALA A 124 -2.80 -46.63 -17.40
C ALA A 124 -2.07 -46.03 -16.19
N PRO A 125 -0.72 -46.01 -16.20
CA PRO A 125 0.10 -45.58 -15.05
C PRO A 125 -0.11 -44.13 -14.63
N ASP A 126 -0.46 -43.25 -15.58
CA ASP A 126 -0.64 -41.82 -15.34
C ASP A 126 -2.04 -41.46 -14.83
N TRP A 127 -2.94 -42.44 -14.68
CA TRP A 127 -4.29 -42.19 -14.22
C TRP A 127 -4.36 -41.98 -12.70
N LEU A 128 -5.15 -40.99 -12.28
CA LEU A 128 -5.60 -40.93 -10.89
C LEU A 128 -6.70 -41.98 -10.67
N VAL A 129 -6.45 -42.96 -9.81
CA VAL A 129 -7.43 -43.99 -9.46
C VAL A 129 -7.91 -43.82 -8.03
N LEU A 130 -9.23 -43.69 -7.84
CA LEU A 130 -9.86 -43.39 -6.55
C LEU A 130 -10.88 -44.48 -6.18
N PRO A 131 -10.89 -45.00 -4.93
CA PRO A 131 -11.89 -45.97 -4.49
C PRO A 131 -13.18 -45.28 -4.05
N SER A 132 -14.33 -45.91 -4.31
CA SER A 132 -15.62 -45.48 -3.75
C SER A 132 -15.85 -45.99 -2.32
N MET A 133 -15.43 -47.21 -2.00
CA MET A 133 -15.59 -47.83 -0.67
C MET A 133 -14.37 -48.67 -0.32
N ARG A 134 -14.23 -49.03 0.96
CA ARG A 134 -13.23 -50.01 1.43
C ARG A 134 -13.90 -50.92 2.46
N ARG A 135 -13.61 -52.23 2.36
CA ARG A 135 -14.02 -53.23 3.35
C ARG A 135 -13.72 -52.76 4.78
N GLU A 136 -14.66 -53.00 5.69
CA GLU A 136 -14.56 -52.65 7.12
C GLU A 136 -14.38 -51.14 7.40
N GLN A 137 -14.71 -50.26 6.45
CA GLN A 137 -14.65 -48.81 6.63
C GLN A 137 -16.00 -48.16 6.27
N ALA A 138 -16.32 -47.05 6.93
CA ALA A 138 -17.52 -46.28 6.62
C ALA A 138 -17.43 -45.72 5.17
N ALA A 139 -18.49 -45.92 4.38
CA ALA A 139 -18.51 -45.53 2.97
C ALA A 139 -18.39 -44.01 2.75
N ARG A 140 -19.10 -43.21 3.56
CA ARG A 140 -19.21 -41.76 3.37
C ARG A 140 -17.85 -41.03 3.42
N PRO A 141 -16.96 -41.27 4.41
CA PRO A 141 -15.61 -40.69 4.40
C PRO A 141 -14.77 -41.08 3.19
N ILE A 142 -14.91 -42.31 2.67
CA ILE A 142 -14.16 -42.76 1.49
C ILE A 142 -14.65 -42.04 0.23
N LEU A 143 -15.96 -41.95 0.04
CA LEU A 143 -16.56 -41.18 -1.05
C LEU A 143 -16.18 -39.70 -1.00
N LEU A 144 -16.19 -39.06 0.17
CA LEU A 144 -15.78 -37.66 0.33
C LEU A 144 -14.28 -37.45 0.06
N ARG A 145 -13.43 -38.42 0.41
CA ARG A 145 -12.01 -38.39 0.04
C ARG A 145 -11.80 -38.56 -1.46
N ALA A 146 -12.54 -39.45 -2.11
CA ALA A 146 -12.53 -39.60 -3.56
C ALA A 146 -12.96 -38.29 -4.24
N LEU A 147 -14.05 -37.68 -3.76
CA LEU A 147 -14.48 -36.36 -4.24
C LEU A 147 -13.40 -35.28 -4.03
N GLY A 148 -12.73 -35.27 -2.88
CA GLY A 148 -11.58 -34.39 -2.63
C GLY A 148 -10.44 -34.62 -3.63
N GLY A 149 -10.14 -35.88 -3.96
CA GLY A 149 -9.17 -36.23 -4.99
C GLY A 149 -9.58 -35.77 -6.40
N LEU A 150 -10.87 -35.81 -6.72
CA LEU A 150 -11.39 -35.21 -7.96
C LEU A 150 -11.24 -33.67 -7.93
N TYR A 151 -11.53 -33.04 -6.80
CA TYR A 151 -11.39 -31.58 -6.64
C TYR A 151 -9.94 -31.10 -6.84
N THR A 152 -8.95 -31.85 -6.35
CA THR A 152 -7.53 -31.51 -6.58
C THR A 152 -7.08 -31.68 -8.03
N GLN A 153 -7.84 -32.42 -8.85
CA GLN A 153 -7.64 -32.52 -10.31
C GLN A 153 -8.41 -31.44 -11.10
N GLY A 154 -9.08 -30.51 -10.42
CA GLY A 154 -9.81 -29.41 -11.05
C GLY A 154 -11.28 -29.70 -11.37
N TYR A 155 -11.80 -30.88 -11.00
CA TYR A 155 -13.24 -31.15 -11.11
C TYR A 155 -14.00 -30.38 -10.04
N ALA A 156 -15.01 -29.60 -10.43
CA ALA A 156 -15.83 -28.84 -9.48
C ALA A 156 -16.98 -29.71 -8.92
N PRO A 157 -17.04 -29.98 -7.60
CA PRO A 157 -18.19 -30.63 -6.99
C PRO A 157 -19.46 -29.81 -7.16
N ARG A 158 -20.58 -30.49 -7.37
CA ARG A 158 -21.90 -29.86 -7.24
C ARG A 158 -22.22 -29.64 -5.77
N TRP A 159 -21.78 -28.49 -5.23
CA TRP A 159 -21.93 -28.14 -3.83
C TRP A 159 -23.39 -28.03 -3.40
N ASP A 160 -24.28 -27.67 -4.31
CA ASP A 160 -25.74 -27.65 -4.13
C ASP A 160 -26.33 -29.04 -3.83
N VAL A 161 -25.74 -30.10 -4.36
CA VAL A 161 -26.16 -31.48 -4.07
C VAL A 161 -25.59 -31.97 -2.74
N LEU A 162 -24.34 -31.61 -2.44
CA LEU A 162 -23.62 -32.08 -1.25
C LEU A 162 -24.05 -31.35 0.02
N VAL A 163 -24.36 -30.07 -0.11
CA VAL A 163 -24.76 -29.16 0.98
C VAL A 163 -25.94 -28.31 0.46
N PRO A 164 -27.15 -28.89 0.38
CA PRO A 164 -28.32 -28.20 -0.17
C PRO A 164 -28.78 -27.00 0.67
N ALA A 165 -28.42 -26.97 1.96
CA ALA A 165 -28.65 -25.85 2.86
C ALA A 165 -27.43 -25.61 3.75
N GLY A 166 -27.02 -24.36 3.90
CA GLY A 166 -25.88 -23.96 4.72
C GLY A 166 -25.52 -22.48 4.56
N ARG A 167 -24.66 -21.97 5.43
CA ARG A 167 -24.10 -20.62 5.35
C ARG A 167 -22.66 -20.69 4.87
N ILE A 168 -22.31 -19.89 3.86
CA ILE A 168 -20.92 -19.70 3.44
C ILE A 168 -20.20 -18.88 4.51
N LEU A 169 -19.11 -19.40 5.04
CA LEU A 169 -18.27 -18.71 6.01
C LEU A 169 -16.93 -18.33 5.34
N PRO A 170 -16.44 -17.08 5.54
CA PRO A 170 -15.10 -16.74 5.13
C PRO A 170 -14.11 -17.52 5.99
N LEU A 171 -13.26 -18.32 5.33
CA LEU A 171 -12.11 -18.91 5.98
C LEU A 171 -10.95 -17.90 5.95
N PRO A 172 -9.95 -18.02 6.84
CA PRO A 172 -8.71 -17.27 6.73
C PRO A 172 -8.20 -17.32 5.29
N THR A 173 -7.86 -16.15 4.77
CA THR A 173 -7.40 -16.02 3.38
C THR A 173 -6.09 -16.78 3.18
N TYR A 174 -5.69 -16.94 1.91
CA TYR A 174 -4.42 -17.56 1.53
C TYR A 174 -3.29 -17.14 2.48
N PRO A 175 -2.59 -18.10 3.12
CA PRO A 175 -1.45 -17.78 3.96
C PRO A 175 -0.33 -17.27 3.06
N TRP A 176 -0.15 -15.95 3.02
CA TRP A 176 0.95 -15.36 2.28
C TRP A 176 2.27 -15.96 2.75
N GLN A 177 3.08 -16.42 1.80
CA GLN A 177 4.47 -16.76 2.04
C GLN A 177 5.20 -15.45 2.34
N ASN A 178 5.13 -15.03 3.61
CA ASN A 178 5.65 -13.74 4.09
C ASN A 178 7.17 -13.71 3.96
N GLN A 179 7.66 -13.39 2.77
CA GLN A 179 9.06 -13.12 2.50
C GLN A 179 9.24 -11.61 2.36
N ARG A 180 10.28 -11.10 3.03
CA ARG A 180 10.57 -9.68 3.08
C ARG A 180 11.23 -9.26 1.75
N TYR A 181 10.43 -8.74 0.83
CA TYR A 181 10.89 -8.16 -0.43
C TYR A 181 10.87 -6.63 -0.36
N TRP A 182 11.85 -6.05 0.32
CA TRP A 182 12.08 -4.60 0.33
C TRP A 182 13.29 -4.26 -0.53
N LEU A 183 13.19 -3.23 -1.37
CA LEU A 183 14.35 -2.62 -2.01
C LEU A 183 15.11 -1.83 -0.94
N GLU A 184 15.99 -2.51 -0.21
CA GLU A 184 16.83 -1.89 0.80
C GLU A 184 17.89 -1.01 0.13
N ASN A 185 17.56 0.26 -0.07
CA ASN A 185 18.54 1.25 -0.50
C ASN A 185 19.53 1.50 0.65
N LYS A 186 20.68 0.83 0.59
CA LYS A 186 21.74 0.91 1.61
C LYS A 186 22.23 2.35 1.88
N ARG A 187 22.05 3.30 0.93
CA ARG A 187 22.31 4.73 1.16
C ARG A 187 21.28 5.34 2.12
N LEU A 188 19.99 5.05 1.92
CA LEU A 188 18.92 5.53 2.81
C LEU A 188 19.03 4.91 4.20
N GLN A 189 19.38 3.62 4.34
CA GLN A 189 19.60 3.03 5.67
C GLN A 189 20.75 3.71 6.45
N ARG A 190 21.89 4.02 5.79
CA ARG A 190 23.01 4.71 6.46
C ARG A 190 22.70 6.16 6.83
N ALA A 191 21.96 6.88 6.00
CA ALA A 191 21.54 8.26 6.27
C ALA A 191 20.52 8.37 7.43
N THR A 192 19.79 7.29 7.74
CA THR A 192 18.67 7.32 8.71
C THR A 192 19.03 6.93 10.13
N SER A 193 20.18 6.29 10.37
CA SER A 193 20.45 5.73 11.70
C SER A 193 21.21 6.64 12.65
N GLY A 194 21.66 7.83 12.23
CA GLY A 194 22.49 8.73 13.06
C GLY A 194 23.78 8.08 13.59
N LYS A 195 24.18 6.91 13.09
CA LYS A 195 25.16 6.02 13.75
C LYS A 195 26.59 6.53 13.69
N GLU A 196 26.94 7.39 12.73
CA GLU A 196 28.30 7.95 12.63
C GLU A 196 28.48 9.20 13.49
N THR A 197 27.50 10.11 13.55
CA THR A 197 27.60 11.36 14.34
C THR A 197 26.97 11.27 15.73
N GLY A 198 26.10 10.30 15.97
CA GLY A 198 25.28 10.18 17.19
C GLY A 198 24.13 11.18 17.28
N HIS A 199 23.97 12.09 16.29
CA HIS A 199 22.97 13.16 16.32
C HIS A 199 21.84 12.91 15.30
N PRO A 200 20.55 12.97 15.70
CA PRO A 200 19.42 12.61 14.84
C PRO A 200 19.31 13.50 13.58
N LEU A 201 19.79 14.74 13.65
CA LEU A 201 19.73 15.67 12.53
C LEU A 201 20.92 15.60 11.56
N LEU A 202 22.09 15.12 12.01
CA LEU A 202 23.31 15.17 11.20
C LEU A 202 23.58 13.89 10.41
N GLY A 203 23.09 12.74 10.88
CA GLY A 203 23.24 11.48 10.14
C GLY A 203 24.70 11.07 10.00
N GLN A 204 25.19 11.00 8.75
CA GLN A 204 26.56 10.59 8.40
C GLN A 204 27.40 11.78 7.94
N ARG A 205 28.72 11.71 8.17
CA ARG A 205 29.64 12.73 7.66
C ARG A 205 30.09 12.33 6.25
N LEU A 206 29.88 13.21 5.27
CA LEU A 206 30.33 12.97 3.90
C LEU A 206 31.83 13.21 3.77
N SER A 207 32.48 12.40 2.92
CA SER A 207 33.88 12.61 2.55
C SER A 207 33.98 13.73 1.51
N ALA A 208 33.98 14.97 1.97
CA ALA A 208 34.08 16.18 1.15
C ALA A 208 35.10 17.18 1.71
N PRO A 209 35.67 18.08 0.88
CA PRO A 209 36.60 19.13 1.35
C PRO A 209 35.96 20.11 2.33
N ILE A 210 34.66 20.34 2.19
CA ILE A 210 33.85 21.12 3.12
C ILE A 210 33.24 20.12 4.12
N PRO A 211 33.30 20.39 5.44
CA PRO A 211 32.57 19.60 6.43
C PRO A 211 31.07 19.58 6.10
N THR A 212 30.62 18.43 5.60
CA THR A 212 29.24 18.19 5.19
C THR A 212 28.69 16.96 5.91
N PHE A 213 27.48 17.08 6.43
CA PHE A 213 26.73 16.00 7.06
C PHE A 213 25.42 15.78 6.33
N GLU A 214 25.04 14.53 6.12
CA GLU A 214 23.84 14.15 5.38
C GLU A 214 22.95 13.24 6.21
N ALA A 215 21.65 13.57 6.22
CA ALA A 215 20.61 12.78 6.87
C ALA A 215 19.37 12.73 6.00
N THR A 216 18.49 11.76 6.25
CA THR A 216 17.12 11.77 5.71
C THR A 216 16.15 12.08 6.84
N LEU A 217 15.52 13.25 6.77
CA LEU A 217 14.57 13.71 7.79
C LEU A 217 13.14 13.52 7.31
N GLY A 218 12.30 13.01 8.19
CA GLY A 218 10.85 12.91 8.02
C GLY A 218 10.21 12.78 9.39
N ALA A 219 8.95 13.22 9.53
CA ALA A 219 8.30 13.31 10.83
C ALA A 219 8.26 11.95 11.55
N ASP A 220 8.06 10.85 10.82
CA ASP A 220 7.96 9.50 11.38
C ASP A 220 9.32 8.91 11.80
N ARG A 221 10.42 9.63 11.55
CA ARG A 221 11.80 9.22 11.86
C ARG A 221 12.44 10.04 12.98
N LEU A 222 11.79 11.12 13.39
CA LEU A 222 12.29 12.01 14.42
C LEU A 222 11.47 11.85 15.70
N ALA A 223 12.10 12.07 16.85
CA ALA A 223 11.34 12.20 18.10
C ALA A 223 10.42 13.42 18.00
N ALA A 224 9.26 13.35 18.66
CA ALA A 224 8.24 14.39 18.59
C ALA A 224 8.77 15.81 18.88
N ALA A 225 9.76 15.94 19.76
CA ALA A 225 10.41 17.21 20.10
C ALA A 225 11.07 17.94 18.91
N PHE A 226 11.46 17.21 17.86
CA PHE A 226 12.04 17.81 16.67
C PHE A 226 10.99 18.26 15.65
N VAL A 227 9.72 17.90 15.84
CA VAL A 227 8.64 18.12 14.88
C VAL A 227 7.64 19.11 15.46
N HIS A 228 7.48 20.25 14.81
CA HIS A 228 6.44 21.21 15.11
C HIS A 228 5.27 21.05 14.11
N ARG A 229 4.05 21.26 14.59
CA ARG A 229 2.84 21.13 13.78
C ARG A 229 2.17 22.48 13.61
N LEU A 230 2.02 22.91 12.36
CA LEU A 230 1.25 24.10 12.00
C LEU A 230 0.02 23.68 11.18
N GLY A 231 -1.13 23.63 11.84
CA GLY A 231 -2.35 23.06 11.25
C GLY A 231 -2.16 21.59 10.87
N ALA A 232 -2.31 21.28 9.57
CA ALA A 232 -2.09 19.93 9.04
C ALA A 232 -0.62 19.63 8.72
N VAL A 233 0.22 20.67 8.58
CA VAL A 233 1.60 20.56 8.09
C VAL A 233 2.54 20.23 9.24
N ARG A 234 3.46 19.28 9.01
CA ARG A 234 4.55 18.96 9.95
C ARG A 234 5.84 19.58 9.44
N LEU A 235 6.54 20.31 10.31
CA LEU A 235 7.80 20.99 9.98
C LEU A 235 8.85 20.81 11.07
N LEU A 236 10.12 21.02 10.73
CA LEU A 236 11.22 20.94 11.69
C LEU A 236 11.08 22.06 12.73
N ALA A 237 11.09 21.71 14.02
CA ALA A 237 10.94 22.68 15.09
C ALA A 237 12.09 23.71 15.10
N ALA A 238 11.80 24.96 15.47
CA ALA A 238 12.80 26.02 15.56
C ALA A 238 13.99 25.63 16.46
N ALA A 239 13.71 24.99 17.61
CA ALA A 239 14.72 24.47 18.53
C ALA A 239 15.64 23.43 17.89
N ALA A 240 15.12 22.62 16.96
CA ALA A 240 15.89 21.60 16.25
C ALA A 240 16.91 22.21 15.27
N TYR A 241 16.60 23.35 14.63
CA TYR A 241 17.59 24.05 13.81
C TYR A 241 18.80 24.49 14.63
N VAL A 242 18.55 25.14 15.77
CA VAL A 242 19.59 25.60 16.70
C VAL A 242 20.41 24.41 17.21
N ASP A 243 19.74 23.33 17.59
CA ASP A 243 20.37 22.09 18.06
C ASP A 243 21.28 21.46 17.00
N GLY A 244 20.82 21.35 15.76
CA GLY A 244 21.60 20.83 14.63
C GLY A 244 22.82 21.71 14.29
N LEU A 245 22.66 23.04 14.30
CA LEU A 245 23.77 23.97 14.10
C LEU A 245 24.86 23.83 15.18
N LEU A 246 24.44 23.73 16.46
CA LEU A 246 25.35 23.49 17.58
C LEU A 246 26.03 22.12 17.46
N ALA A 247 25.27 21.07 17.17
CA ALA A 247 25.79 19.72 17.01
C ALA A 247 26.82 19.63 15.88
N MET A 248 26.57 20.31 14.75
CA MET A 248 27.51 20.37 13.64
C MET A 248 28.81 21.07 14.05
N GLY A 249 28.72 22.22 14.70
CA GLY A 249 29.90 22.93 15.21
C GLY A 249 30.72 22.08 16.17
N THR A 250 30.07 21.32 17.06
CA THR A 250 30.75 20.41 17.99
C THR A 250 31.39 19.24 17.25
N ALA A 251 30.72 18.65 16.27
CA ALA A 251 31.24 17.53 15.49
C ALA A 251 32.47 17.91 14.64
N VAL A 252 32.54 19.15 14.13
CA VAL A 252 33.67 19.62 13.33
C VAL A 252 34.85 20.07 14.19
N HIS A 253 34.59 20.85 15.24
CA HIS A 253 35.65 21.49 16.03
C HIS A 253 36.02 20.75 17.31
N GLN A 254 35.25 19.71 17.69
CA GLN A 254 35.44 18.94 18.91
C GLN A 254 35.43 19.81 20.18
N GLN A 255 34.66 20.89 20.17
CA GLN A 255 34.46 21.80 21.30
C GLN A 255 33.00 21.87 21.72
N ALA A 256 32.77 21.90 23.04
CA ALA A 256 31.44 21.97 23.63
C ALA A 256 30.91 23.41 23.80
N HIS A 257 31.77 24.42 23.64
CA HIS A 257 31.41 25.83 23.82
C HIS A 257 31.35 26.53 22.47
N LEU A 258 30.13 26.83 22.04
CA LEU A 258 29.86 27.42 20.74
C LEU A 258 28.91 28.59 20.88
N THR A 259 29.12 29.55 20.01
CA THR A 259 28.27 30.72 19.85
C THR A 259 27.80 30.74 18.41
N LEU A 260 26.49 30.72 18.21
CA LEU A 260 25.85 30.97 16.93
C LEU A 260 25.44 32.44 16.89
N GLU A 261 25.78 33.16 15.82
CA GLU A 261 25.42 34.55 15.60
C GLU A 261 24.68 34.67 14.26
N ASN A 262 23.80 35.67 14.14
CA ASN A 262 23.06 35.97 12.91
C ASN A 262 22.31 34.74 12.37
N ILE A 263 21.59 34.03 13.25
CA ILE A 263 20.83 32.84 12.88
C ILE A 263 19.60 33.29 12.09
N ARG A 264 19.42 32.74 10.90
CA ARG A 264 18.26 32.96 10.04
C ARG A 264 17.63 31.63 9.69
N LEU A 265 16.30 31.57 9.77
CA LEU A 265 15.47 30.45 9.34
C LEU A 265 14.63 30.96 8.16
N ASP A 266 15.20 30.90 6.97
CA ASP A 266 14.66 31.56 5.77
C ASP A 266 13.43 30.83 5.21
N LYS A 267 13.43 29.49 5.30
CA LYS A 267 12.33 28.63 4.83
C LYS A 267 12.13 27.46 5.78
N PRO A 268 10.89 27.18 6.24
CA PRO A 268 10.60 25.99 7.03
C PRO A 268 10.91 24.71 6.27
N LEU A 269 11.47 23.72 6.97
CA LEU A 269 11.72 22.39 6.43
C LEU A 269 10.49 21.54 6.73
N LEU A 270 9.71 21.22 5.70
CA LEU A 270 8.55 20.35 5.81
C LEU A 270 9.00 18.91 6.08
N LEU A 271 8.21 18.14 6.83
CA LEU A 271 8.56 16.78 7.26
C LEU A 271 7.49 15.75 6.93
N ASP A 272 6.47 16.15 6.16
CA ASP A 272 5.41 15.24 5.72
C ASP A 272 5.92 14.14 4.79
N GLU A 273 6.92 14.48 3.96
CA GLU A 273 7.69 13.52 3.18
C GLU A 273 9.12 13.45 3.70
N ALA A 274 9.68 12.24 3.69
CA ALA A 274 11.07 12.04 4.08
C ALA A 274 12.01 12.56 2.99
N GLN A 275 12.85 13.54 3.32
CA GLN A 275 13.74 14.20 2.38
C GLN A 275 15.20 14.19 2.84
N THR A 276 16.12 14.17 1.88
CA THR A 276 17.55 14.27 2.14
C THR A 276 17.90 15.70 2.50
N VAL A 277 18.63 15.88 3.60
CA VAL A 277 19.14 17.17 4.03
C VAL A 277 20.66 17.14 4.17
N GLN A 278 21.30 18.28 3.96
CA GLN A 278 22.71 18.46 4.20
C GLN A 278 22.98 19.66 5.11
N TRP A 279 23.83 19.43 6.11
CA TRP A 279 24.42 20.47 6.95
C TRP A 279 25.84 20.74 6.48
N LEU A 280 26.16 22.00 6.19
CA LEU A 280 27.46 22.41 5.69
C LEU A 280 28.07 23.46 6.61
N LEU A 281 29.38 23.37 6.85
CA LEU A 281 30.16 24.39 7.54
C LEU A 281 31.30 24.90 6.66
N THR A 282 31.11 26.08 6.06
CA THR A 282 32.10 26.72 5.19
C THR A 282 32.77 27.88 5.94
N GLY A 283 34.01 27.67 6.38
CA GLY A 283 34.68 28.60 7.29
C GLY A 283 33.91 28.68 8.60
N GLU A 284 33.33 29.85 8.88
CA GLU A 284 32.47 30.09 10.06
C GLU A 284 30.97 30.03 9.72
N THR A 285 30.60 29.82 8.46
CA THR A 285 29.19 29.85 8.04
C THR A 285 28.61 28.45 8.05
N ALA A 286 27.63 28.23 8.92
CA ALA A 286 26.86 27.00 9.03
C ALA A 286 25.53 27.14 8.27
N GLN A 287 25.16 26.13 7.49
CA GLN A 287 23.92 26.14 6.69
C GLN A 287 23.24 24.78 6.66
N LEU A 288 21.91 24.79 6.52
CA LEU A 288 21.08 23.61 6.28
C LEU A 288 20.38 23.74 4.92
N PHE A 289 20.46 22.67 4.13
CA PHE A 289 19.77 22.52 2.86
C PHE A 289 18.96 21.23 2.80
N SER A 290 17.93 21.20 1.95
CA SER A 290 17.20 19.98 1.56
C SER A 290 17.25 19.76 0.06
N LEU A 291 17.24 18.50 -0.36
CA LEU A 291 17.17 18.10 -1.76
C LEU A 291 15.71 18.08 -2.23
N GLN A 292 15.39 18.88 -3.24
CA GLN A 292 14.08 18.91 -3.88
C GLN A 292 13.99 17.88 -5.02
N ALA A 293 12.78 17.64 -5.54
CA ALA A 293 12.52 16.63 -6.58
C ALA A 293 13.33 16.84 -7.89
N ASP A 294 13.64 18.09 -8.23
CA ASP A 294 14.41 18.46 -9.45
C ASP A 294 15.93 18.45 -9.24
N ASP A 295 16.43 17.74 -8.23
CA ASP A 295 17.84 17.74 -7.80
C ASP A 295 18.39 19.14 -7.40
N VAL A 296 17.50 20.09 -7.11
CA VAL A 296 17.84 21.44 -6.64
C VAL A 296 17.92 21.47 -5.11
N TRP A 297 18.96 22.09 -4.57
CA TRP A 297 19.10 22.28 -3.12
C TRP A 297 18.41 23.56 -2.64
N GLN A 298 17.49 23.42 -1.69
CA GLN A 298 16.82 24.55 -1.03
C GLN A 298 17.49 24.86 0.31
N SER A 299 17.87 26.13 0.53
CA SER A 299 18.37 26.58 1.84
C SER A 299 17.22 26.81 2.82
N HIS A 300 17.43 26.39 4.06
CA HIS A 300 16.45 26.51 5.15
C HIS A 300 16.94 27.35 6.32
N ALA A 301 18.22 27.22 6.68
CA ALA A 301 18.79 27.94 7.80
C ALA A 301 20.27 28.29 7.57
N GLN A 302 20.70 29.38 8.19
CA GLN A 302 22.08 29.84 8.19
C GLN A 302 22.46 30.45 9.53
N SER A 303 23.72 30.30 9.95
CA SER A 303 24.30 31.04 11.08
C SER A 303 25.81 31.22 10.92
N VAL A 304 26.39 32.13 11.70
CA VAL A 304 27.84 32.23 11.90
C VAL A 304 28.22 31.51 13.19
N VAL A 305 29.16 30.57 13.12
CA VAL A 305 29.67 29.80 14.26
C VAL A 305 30.96 30.44 14.77
N ARG A 306 30.97 30.78 16.05
CA ARG A 306 32.12 31.30 16.80
C ARG A 306 32.46 30.36 17.94
N TRP A 307 33.74 30.32 18.28
CA TRP A 307 34.27 29.52 19.39
C TRP A 307 34.68 30.44 20.54
N GLY A 308 34.33 30.06 21.75
CA GLY A 308 34.68 30.84 22.93
C GLY A 308 34.00 30.31 24.18
N LYS A 309 34.64 30.51 25.34
CA LYS A 309 34.03 30.14 26.62
C LYS A 309 32.77 30.96 26.87
N LEU A 310 31.71 30.27 27.24
CA LEU A 310 30.55 30.89 27.85
C LEU A 310 30.94 31.36 29.26
N SER A 311 31.05 32.68 29.45
CA SER A 311 31.27 33.28 30.77
C SER A 311 30.16 34.28 31.04
N ALA A 312 29.24 33.90 31.92
CA ALA A 312 28.20 34.76 32.46
C ALA A 312 28.09 34.50 33.97
N PRO A 313 27.87 35.53 34.80
CA PRO A 313 27.60 35.33 36.21
C PRO A 313 26.32 34.48 36.38
N PRO A 314 26.27 33.60 37.39
CA PRO A 314 25.08 32.81 37.66
C PRO A 314 23.90 33.72 38.04
N LEU A 315 22.71 33.33 37.60
CA LEU A 315 21.47 34.00 37.99
C LEU A 315 20.97 33.47 39.33
N ALA A 316 20.60 34.37 40.24
CA ALA A 316 20.04 34.00 41.53
C ALA A 316 18.60 33.52 41.37
N LEU A 317 18.41 32.20 41.21
CA LEU A 317 17.10 31.57 41.03
C LEU A 317 16.11 31.96 42.13
N ALA A 318 16.54 31.98 43.40
CA ALA A 318 15.71 32.40 44.53
C ALA A 318 15.20 33.85 44.39
N SER A 319 16.01 34.75 43.83
CA SER A 319 15.60 36.14 43.58
C SER A 319 14.55 36.23 42.47
N LEU A 320 14.67 35.41 41.43
CA LEU A 320 13.67 35.34 40.36
C LEU A 320 12.34 34.76 40.87
N GLN A 321 12.39 33.70 41.68
CA GLN A 321 11.21 33.09 42.30
C GLN A 321 10.50 34.04 43.29
N ALA A 322 11.26 34.87 44.01
CA ALA A 322 10.68 35.87 44.90
C ALA A 322 10.06 37.05 44.13
N LYS A 323 10.59 37.39 42.96
CA LYS A 323 10.11 38.48 42.10
C LYS A 323 8.85 38.11 41.31
N LEU A 324 8.77 36.87 40.83
CA LEU A 324 7.71 36.41 39.94
C LEU A 324 6.65 35.62 40.72
N PRO A 325 5.35 35.91 40.58
CA PRO A 325 4.33 35.12 41.27
C PRO A 325 4.25 33.71 40.69
N SER A 326 4.03 32.72 41.56
CA SER A 326 3.80 31.34 41.16
C SER A 326 2.49 31.19 40.40
N LEU A 327 2.50 30.43 39.31
CA LEU A 327 1.31 30.08 38.53
C LEU A 327 1.04 28.58 38.66
N ALA A 328 -0.23 28.19 38.76
CA ALA A 328 -0.59 26.77 38.79
C ALA A 328 -0.38 26.14 37.41
N THR A 329 0.25 24.96 37.35
CA THR A 329 0.56 24.28 36.08
C THR A 329 -0.67 24.04 35.21
N ALA A 330 -1.82 23.69 35.81
CA ALA A 330 -3.07 23.51 35.08
C ALA A 330 -3.61 24.81 34.43
N VAL A 331 -3.39 25.97 35.05
CA VAL A 331 -3.77 27.26 34.46
C VAL A 331 -2.86 27.57 33.28
N TYR A 332 -1.56 27.33 33.43
CA TYR A 332 -0.60 27.48 32.35
C TYR A 332 -0.93 26.57 31.16
N GLU A 333 -1.26 25.30 31.39
CA GLU A 333 -1.72 24.36 30.37
C GLU A 333 -2.92 24.88 29.58
N GLN A 334 -3.91 25.39 30.30
CA GLN A 334 -5.12 25.93 29.67
C GLN A 334 -4.78 27.14 28.79
N GLU A 335 -3.96 28.07 29.26
CA GLU A 335 -3.55 29.25 28.49
C GLU A 335 -2.75 28.89 27.22
N LEU A 336 -1.92 27.85 27.27
CA LEU A 336 -1.22 27.36 26.08
C LEU A 336 -2.20 26.80 25.05
N ASN A 337 -3.14 25.97 25.50
CA ASN A 337 -4.18 25.39 24.65
C ASN A 337 -5.04 26.47 24.00
N ASP A 338 -5.45 27.48 24.76
CA ASP A 338 -6.22 28.63 24.26
C ASP A 338 -5.46 29.43 23.20
N LYS A 339 -4.12 29.40 23.24
CA LYS A 339 -3.23 30.02 22.25
C LYS A 339 -2.82 29.10 21.10
N GLY A 340 -3.30 27.86 21.09
CA GLY A 340 -2.96 26.83 20.09
C GLY A 340 -1.53 26.28 20.23
N LEU A 341 -0.88 26.49 21.36
CA LEU A 341 0.48 26.01 21.64
C LEU A 341 0.41 24.63 22.30
N THR A 342 1.03 23.62 21.68
CA THR A 342 1.19 22.27 22.25
C THR A 342 2.54 22.15 22.93
N PHE A 343 2.56 22.34 24.26
CA PHE A 343 3.79 22.13 25.04
C PHE A 343 4.21 20.67 24.98
N GLY A 344 5.53 20.47 25.00
CA GLY A 344 6.10 19.20 25.43
C GLY A 344 5.78 18.89 26.91
N PRO A 345 6.54 18.01 27.58
CA PRO A 345 6.30 17.68 28.99
C PRO A 345 6.14 18.93 29.89
N LEU A 346 5.05 18.95 30.65
CA LEU A 346 4.61 20.09 31.46
C LEU A 346 5.60 20.43 32.58
N PRO A 347 5.83 21.72 32.89
CA PRO A 347 6.84 22.11 33.87
C PRO A 347 6.49 21.65 35.28
N ALA A 348 7.51 21.29 36.06
CA ALA A 348 7.35 20.90 37.46
C ALA A 348 6.89 22.08 38.34
N ALA A 349 7.28 23.30 37.97
CA ALA A 349 6.81 24.54 38.58
C ALA A 349 7.01 25.72 37.64
N ILE A 350 6.14 26.72 37.73
CA ILE A 350 6.19 27.93 36.90
C ILE A 350 5.94 29.18 37.75
N TRP A 351 6.73 30.22 37.49
CA TRP A 351 6.59 31.57 38.02
C TRP A 351 6.50 32.54 36.86
N ARG A 352 5.51 33.43 36.86
CA ARG A 352 5.23 34.29 35.71
C ARG A 352 4.82 35.69 36.12
N GLY A 353 5.47 36.68 35.55
CA GLY A 353 5.09 38.09 35.63
C GLY A 353 4.68 38.65 34.27
N ALA A 354 4.54 39.98 34.19
CA ALA A 354 4.32 40.66 32.92
C ALA A 354 5.59 40.62 32.07
N GLY A 355 5.54 39.90 30.94
CA GLY A 355 6.65 39.81 29.99
C GLY A 355 7.89 39.04 30.50
N GLU A 356 7.78 38.28 31.59
CA GLU A 356 8.89 37.49 32.14
C GLU A 356 8.34 36.21 32.78
N ALA A 357 9.01 35.07 32.57
CA ALA A 357 8.66 33.82 33.23
C ALA A 357 9.89 32.98 33.56
N LEU A 358 9.81 32.25 34.66
CA LEU A 358 10.77 31.25 35.10
C LEU A 358 10.05 29.92 35.26
N VAL A 359 10.65 28.86 34.75
CA VAL A 359 10.12 27.51 34.77
C VAL A 359 11.18 26.55 35.29
N ARG A 360 10.78 25.64 36.18
CA ARG A 360 11.53 24.42 36.48
C ARG A 360 11.06 23.33 35.53
N CYS A 361 11.91 22.92 34.60
CA CYS A 361 11.57 21.89 33.62
C CYS A 361 11.48 20.50 34.29
N GLN A 362 10.82 19.55 33.61
CA GLN A 362 10.86 18.15 34.03
C GLN A 362 12.31 17.62 34.05
N PRO A 363 12.60 16.60 34.87
CA PRO A 363 13.88 15.90 34.78
C PRO A 363 14.04 15.29 33.37
N ASP A 364 15.31 15.11 32.96
CA ASP A 364 15.68 14.34 31.76
C ASP A 364 15.28 14.91 30.39
N LEU A 365 14.87 16.17 30.29
CA LEU A 365 14.63 16.80 28.98
C LEU A 365 15.92 16.84 28.14
N SER A 366 15.79 16.53 26.86
CA SER A 366 16.80 16.85 25.86
C SER A 366 16.94 18.36 25.65
N ARG A 367 18.05 18.79 25.04
CA ARG A 367 18.27 20.21 24.72
C ARG A 367 17.16 20.79 23.85
N VAL A 368 16.68 20.02 22.88
CA VAL A 368 15.62 20.44 21.95
C VAL A 368 14.33 20.69 22.72
N GLU A 369 13.93 19.75 23.59
CA GLU A 369 12.71 19.90 24.42
C GLU A 369 12.79 21.10 25.36
N ALA A 370 13.95 21.34 25.99
CA ALA A 370 14.13 22.48 26.87
C ALA A 370 14.09 23.83 26.14
N VAL A 371 14.68 23.90 24.94
CA VAL A 371 14.65 25.12 24.12
C VAL A 371 13.25 25.35 23.54
N ASP A 372 12.61 24.30 23.02
CA ASP A 372 11.24 24.40 22.46
C ASP A 372 10.23 24.80 23.55
N GLY A 373 10.33 24.21 24.75
CA GLY A 373 9.54 24.66 25.89
C GLY A 373 9.78 26.13 26.25
N GLY A 374 11.02 26.62 26.15
CA GLY A 374 11.31 28.05 26.31
C GLY A 374 10.68 28.92 25.22
N VAL A 375 10.68 28.46 23.97
CA VAL A 375 10.07 29.16 22.83
C VAL A 375 8.56 29.29 23.05
N GLN A 376 7.90 28.20 23.41
CA GLN A 376 6.46 28.20 23.66
C GLN A 376 6.10 29.04 24.88
N LEU A 377 6.89 29.00 25.96
CA LEU A 377 6.71 29.85 27.13
C LEU A 377 6.84 31.33 26.77
N LEU A 378 7.81 31.69 25.92
CA LEU A 378 7.99 33.06 25.44
C LEU A 378 6.78 33.53 24.60
N LEU A 379 6.30 32.69 23.68
CA LEU A 379 5.09 32.98 22.89
C LEU A 379 3.85 33.11 23.78
N ALA A 380 3.76 32.32 24.85
CA ALA A 380 2.66 32.36 25.82
C ALA A 380 2.63 33.67 26.64
N LEU A 381 3.77 34.35 26.82
CA LEU A 381 3.82 35.66 27.46
C LEU A 381 3.16 36.77 26.63
N ALA A 382 3.10 36.58 25.32
CA ALA A 382 2.67 37.60 24.39
C ALA A 382 1.13 37.75 24.42
N GLY A 383 0.65 38.99 24.53
CA GLY A 383 -0.76 39.31 24.81
C GLY A 383 -1.35 40.48 24.02
N ALA A 384 -0.61 41.07 23.06
CA ALA A 384 -1.21 42.03 22.13
C ALA A 384 -2.33 41.38 21.29
N GLU A 385 -3.33 42.17 20.89
CA GLU A 385 -4.31 41.74 19.88
C GLU A 385 -3.62 41.53 18.53
N ARG A 386 -3.92 40.42 17.85
CA ARG A 386 -3.23 40.03 16.61
C ARG A 386 -4.17 39.49 15.53
N PRO A 387 -3.80 39.65 14.25
CA PRO A 387 -4.56 39.13 13.13
C PRO A 387 -4.41 37.62 12.93
N PHE A 388 -3.37 36.99 13.49
CA PHE A 388 -3.11 35.56 13.40
C PHE A 388 -3.01 34.92 14.79
N PRO A 389 -3.40 33.64 14.95
CA PRO A 389 -3.15 32.85 16.15
C PRO A 389 -1.67 32.88 16.57
N ILE A 390 -1.40 32.83 17.87
CA ILE A 390 -0.01 32.79 18.39
C ILE A 390 0.75 31.58 17.88
N ALA A 391 0.07 30.45 17.69
CA ALA A 391 0.64 29.24 17.10
C ALA A 391 1.21 29.45 15.68
N ASP A 392 0.73 30.45 14.92
CA ASP A 392 1.20 30.76 13.57
C ASP A 392 2.46 31.64 13.54
N TYR A 393 2.98 32.06 14.70
CA TYR A 393 4.23 32.82 14.82
C TYR A 393 5.42 31.86 14.91
N VAL A 394 6.16 31.75 13.81
CA VAL A 394 7.34 30.87 13.73
C VAL A 394 8.62 31.68 13.91
N LEU A 395 9.63 31.07 14.53
CA LEU A 395 10.96 31.67 14.66
C LEU A 395 11.55 31.84 13.25
N ASN A 396 11.93 33.05 12.88
CA ASN A 396 12.62 33.31 11.61
C ASN A 396 14.04 33.86 11.81
N GLN A 397 14.35 34.39 12.99
CA GLN A 397 15.66 34.95 13.29
C GLN A 397 16.02 34.78 14.76
N ALA A 398 17.31 34.59 15.04
CA ALA A 398 17.88 34.72 16.37
C ALA A 398 19.22 35.46 16.29
N ALA A 399 19.37 36.52 17.08
CA ALA A 399 20.59 37.33 17.05
C ALA A 399 21.82 36.53 17.50
N LYS A 400 21.69 35.80 18.63
CA LYS A 400 22.80 35.05 19.21
C LYS A 400 22.33 33.88 20.07
N VAL A 401 22.97 32.73 19.92
CA VAL A 401 22.81 31.57 20.82
C VAL A 401 24.18 31.17 21.35
N ASN A 402 24.41 31.35 22.65
CA ASN A 402 25.61 30.84 23.30
C ASN A 402 25.26 29.56 24.07
N SER A 403 26.01 28.48 23.85
CA SER A 403 25.77 27.20 24.51
C SER A 403 27.05 26.68 25.16
N ALA A 404 26.89 26.08 26.34
CA ALA A 404 27.85 25.16 26.94
C ALA A 404 27.38 23.70 26.72
N ALA A 405 28.10 22.75 27.31
CA ALA A 405 27.66 21.36 27.39
C ALA A 405 26.30 21.27 28.10
N TYR A 406 25.32 20.66 27.41
CA TYR A 406 23.98 20.49 27.93
C TYR A 406 23.94 19.45 29.05
N ARG A 407 23.17 19.73 30.10
CA ARG A 407 22.93 18.82 31.23
C ARG A 407 21.53 19.08 31.79
N ALA A 408 20.76 18.03 32.04
CA ALA A 408 19.51 18.08 32.78
C ALA A 408 19.75 17.74 34.26
N PRO A 409 18.89 18.17 35.21
CA PRO A 409 17.71 19.02 35.01
C PRO A 409 18.07 20.49 34.72
N VAL A 410 17.13 21.22 34.11
CA VAL A 410 17.32 22.64 33.75
C VAL A 410 16.17 23.53 34.23
N TRP A 411 16.49 24.79 34.45
CA TRP A 411 15.54 25.88 34.60
C TRP A 411 15.50 26.68 33.30
N CYS A 412 14.30 27.10 32.90
CA CYS A 412 14.09 27.94 31.73
C CYS A 412 13.59 29.32 32.18
N HIS A 413 14.35 30.36 31.88
CA HIS A 413 13.99 31.76 32.14
C HIS A 413 13.81 32.48 30.81
N VAL A 414 12.67 33.13 30.63
CA VAL A 414 12.35 33.84 29.39
C VAL A 414 11.94 35.28 29.66
N ILE A 415 12.29 36.16 28.74
CA ILE A 415 11.97 37.58 28.80
C ILE A 415 11.41 38.00 27.44
N LEU A 416 10.17 38.49 27.44
CA LEU A 416 9.53 39.13 26.30
C LEU A 416 10.07 40.57 26.18
N ARG A 417 10.59 40.90 25.00
CA ARG A 417 11.19 42.21 24.67
C ARG A 417 10.24 43.06 23.83
N GLU A 418 9.65 42.45 22.82
CA GLU A 418 8.72 43.10 21.91
C GLU A 418 7.49 42.21 21.73
N ASP A 419 6.32 42.85 21.75
CA ASP A 419 5.04 42.23 21.54
C ASP A 419 4.21 43.13 20.62
N THR A 420 4.28 42.86 19.31
CA THR A 420 3.49 43.56 18.30
C THR A 420 2.67 42.57 17.46
N PRO A 421 1.69 43.04 16.69
CA PRO A 421 1.00 42.18 15.72
C PRO A 421 1.92 41.65 14.62
N ALA A 422 3.02 42.35 14.31
CA ALA A 422 3.94 41.97 13.25
C ALA A 422 5.06 41.04 13.74
N ALA A 423 5.44 41.13 15.01
CA ALA A 423 6.53 40.33 15.56
C ALA A 423 6.43 40.12 17.07
N ILE A 424 6.96 39.00 17.52
CA ILE A 424 7.26 38.72 18.92
C ILE A 424 8.78 38.64 19.04
N GLU A 425 9.37 39.34 20.00
CA GLU A 425 10.80 39.24 20.27
C GLU A 425 11.07 38.91 21.73
N GLY A 426 12.04 38.03 21.99
CA GLY A 426 12.47 37.76 23.34
C GLY A 426 13.77 37.00 23.48
N ASP A 427 14.11 36.73 24.73
CA ASP A 427 15.29 36.00 25.14
C ASP A 427 14.88 34.72 25.90
N ILE A 428 15.61 33.62 25.69
CA ILE A 428 15.50 32.37 26.44
C ILE A 428 16.85 32.07 27.08
N THR A 429 16.83 31.72 28.36
CA THR A 429 18.00 31.36 29.15
C THR A 429 17.75 30.02 29.84
N LEU A 430 18.58 29.02 29.55
CA LEU A 430 18.59 27.74 30.26
C LEU A 430 19.69 27.75 31.32
N LEU A 431 19.34 27.38 32.54
CA LEU A 431 20.19 27.40 33.73
C LEU A 431 20.22 26.02 34.39
N ASP A 432 21.30 25.70 35.08
CA ASP A 432 21.33 24.53 35.97
C ASP A 432 20.71 24.82 37.35
N GLU A 433 20.71 23.83 38.26
CA GLU A 433 20.16 23.99 39.61
C GLU A 433 20.87 25.05 40.47
N THR A 434 22.09 25.45 40.12
CA THR A 434 22.85 26.50 40.81
C THR A 434 22.64 27.89 40.19
N GLY A 435 21.86 27.97 39.11
CA GLY A 435 21.68 29.19 38.32
C GLY A 435 22.82 29.47 37.34
N GLN A 436 23.72 28.52 37.11
CA GLN A 436 24.78 28.66 36.13
C GLN A 436 24.22 28.51 34.70
N LEU A 437 24.72 29.33 33.78
CA LEU A 437 24.28 29.34 32.40
C LEU A 437 24.64 28.06 31.64
N ILE A 438 23.63 27.42 31.03
CA ILE A 438 23.80 26.31 30.09
C ILE A 438 23.66 26.81 28.65
N LEU A 439 22.60 27.58 28.37
CA LEU A 439 22.33 28.13 27.04
C LEU A 439 21.65 29.50 27.16
N ARG A 440 22.05 30.46 26.34
CA ARG A 440 21.34 31.74 26.19
C ARG A 440 21.05 31.99 24.72
N ALA A 441 19.79 32.06 24.36
CA ALA A 441 19.31 32.52 23.08
C ALA A 441 18.73 33.93 23.23
N SER A 442 19.28 34.91 22.51
CA SER A 442 18.87 36.30 22.59
C SER A 442 18.43 36.85 21.25
N GLY A 443 17.48 37.78 21.28
CA GLY A 443 16.89 38.38 20.07
C GLY A 443 16.21 37.33 19.19
N LEU A 444 15.45 36.43 19.81
CA LEU A 444 14.60 35.47 19.12
C LEU A 444 13.40 36.22 18.55
N ARG A 445 13.28 36.27 17.22
CA ARG A 445 12.21 36.98 16.54
C ARG A 445 11.27 36.00 15.85
N PHE A 446 10.00 36.13 16.15
CA PHE A 446 8.92 35.33 15.56
C PHE A 446 8.05 36.22 14.70
N ALA A 447 7.70 35.73 13.51
CA ALA A 447 6.82 36.43 12.58
C ALA A 447 5.67 35.50 12.16
N PRO A 448 4.49 36.06 11.83
CA PRO A 448 3.36 35.25 11.43
C PRO A 448 3.61 34.62 10.06
N VAL A 449 3.23 33.36 9.91
CA VAL A 449 3.24 32.64 8.63
C VAL A 449 1.87 32.09 8.35
N SER A 450 1.35 32.32 7.14
CA SER A 450 0.09 31.70 6.73
C SER A 450 0.32 30.24 6.36
N GLN A 451 -0.59 29.35 6.80
CA GLN A 451 -0.53 27.93 6.44
C GLN A 451 -0.57 27.72 4.92
N ALA A 452 -1.32 28.55 4.19
CA ALA A 452 -1.37 28.53 2.73
C ALA A 452 0.00 28.81 2.08
N ALA A 453 0.88 29.59 2.72
CA ALA A 453 2.23 29.83 2.22
C ALA A 453 3.21 28.66 2.47
N LEU A 454 2.84 27.70 3.32
CA LEU A 454 3.65 26.51 3.63
C LEU A 454 3.29 25.29 2.80
N LEU A 455 2.10 25.28 2.19
CA LEU A 455 1.73 24.22 1.27
C LEU A 455 2.52 24.42 -0.02
N PRO A 456 3.06 23.33 -0.64
CA PRO A 456 3.53 23.41 -2.02
C PRO A 456 2.39 23.96 -2.89
N ALA A 457 2.75 24.63 -3.99
CA ALA A 457 1.85 25.29 -4.95
C ALA A 457 0.45 24.67 -4.94
N ASN A 458 -0.52 25.52 -4.61
CA ASN A 458 -1.85 25.16 -4.15
C ASN A 458 -2.52 24.22 -5.16
N LEU A 459 -3.47 23.37 -4.76
CA LEU A 459 -4.24 22.58 -5.74
C LEU A 459 -4.90 23.48 -6.79
N ASP A 460 -5.18 24.74 -6.44
CA ASP A 460 -5.63 25.79 -7.34
C ASP A 460 -4.63 26.05 -8.51
N ASP A 461 -3.32 25.90 -8.29
CA ASP A 461 -2.29 26.01 -9.33
C ASP A 461 -2.23 24.77 -10.26
N CYS A 462 -2.92 23.68 -9.89
CA CYS A 462 -3.05 22.47 -10.69
C CYS A 462 -4.31 22.45 -11.58
N PHE A 463 -5.16 23.48 -11.47
CA PHE A 463 -6.35 23.63 -12.31
C PHE A 463 -6.20 24.83 -13.25
N TYR A 464 -6.68 24.68 -14.49
CA TYR A 464 -6.81 25.80 -15.41
C TYR A 464 -8.05 26.62 -15.05
N GLU A 465 -7.88 27.91 -14.74
CA GLU A 465 -9.00 28.84 -14.67
C GLU A 465 -9.27 29.43 -16.06
N VAL A 466 -10.51 29.28 -16.55
CA VAL A 466 -10.94 29.92 -17.81
C VAL A 466 -11.29 31.37 -17.50
N THR A 467 -10.35 32.27 -17.76
CA THR A 467 -10.57 33.73 -17.70
C THR A 467 -10.99 34.26 -19.07
N TRP A 468 -12.20 34.81 -19.14
CA TRP A 468 -12.70 35.45 -20.36
C TRP A 468 -12.22 36.88 -20.44
N GLU A 469 -11.19 37.13 -21.24
CA GLU A 469 -10.78 38.49 -21.59
C GLU A 469 -11.68 39.07 -22.67
N THR A 470 -12.31 40.21 -22.37
CA THR A 470 -13.10 40.94 -23.36
C THR A 470 -12.16 41.54 -24.40
N ARG A 471 -12.12 40.95 -25.60
CA ARG A 471 -11.43 41.55 -26.75
C ARG A 471 -12.32 42.56 -27.47
N PRO A 472 -11.76 43.65 -28.02
CA PRO A 472 -12.51 44.55 -28.88
C PRO A 472 -13.09 43.77 -30.06
N PRO A 473 -14.31 44.10 -30.53
CA PRO A 473 -14.94 43.41 -31.64
C PRO A 473 -14.02 43.42 -32.85
N LEU A 474 -13.80 42.24 -33.45
CA LEU A 474 -13.08 42.12 -34.72
C LEU A 474 -13.71 43.11 -35.72
N ALA A 475 -12.90 44.04 -36.22
CA ALA A 475 -13.35 45.01 -37.21
C ALA A 475 -14.01 44.24 -38.36
N ALA A 476 -15.30 44.53 -38.60
CA ALA A 476 -16.06 43.87 -39.65
C ALA A 476 -15.29 43.97 -40.96
N HIS A 477 -14.75 42.84 -41.44
CA HIS A 477 -14.27 42.73 -42.81
C HIS A 477 -15.51 42.81 -43.70
N ALA A 478 -15.90 44.04 -44.00
CA ALA A 478 -16.89 44.38 -44.99
C ALA A 478 -16.27 44.20 -46.38
N SER A 479 -15.89 42.97 -46.75
CA SER A 479 -15.99 42.57 -48.14
C SER A 479 -17.45 42.16 -48.34
N ARG A 480 -18.30 43.12 -48.71
CA ARG A 480 -19.64 42.86 -49.23
C ARG A 480 -19.50 42.23 -50.61
N SER A 481 -19.15 40.96 -50.63
CA SER A 481 -19.25 40.14 -51.82
C SER A 481 -20.70 39.61 -51.87
N SER A 482 -21.40 39.90 -52.97
CA SER A 482 -22.74 39.38 -53.21
C SER A 482 -22.61 37.97 -53.77
N GLY A 483 -23.14 36.98 -53.07
CA GLY A 483 -23.09 35.59 -53.51
C GLY A 483 -24.04 34.71 -52.71
N PRO A 484 -24.33 33.50 -53.20
CA PRO A 484 -25.20 32.57 -52.49
C PRO A 484 -24.49 32.03 -51.24
N TRP A 485 -25.21 32.02 -50.12
CA TRP A 485 -24.80 31.49 -48.81
C TRP A 485 -25.48 30.15 -48.56
N LEU A 486 -24.72 29.19 -48.01
CA LEU A 486 -25.25 27.93 -47.51
C LEU A 486 -25.17 27.93 -45.99
N ILE A 487 -26.30 27.72 -45.31
CA ILE A 487 -26.36 27.64 -43.85
C ILE A 487 -26.76 26.22 -43.45
N LEU A 488 -25.92 25.55 -42.68
CA LEU A 488 -26.19 24.25 -42.10
C LEU A 488 -26.81 24.46 -40.72
N ALA A 489 -28.14 24.58 -40.69
CA ALA A 489 -28.86 24.98 -39.50
C ALA A 489 -29.34 23.76 -38.71
N ASP A 490 -29.24 23.85 -37.38
CA ASP A 490 -29.98 22.97 -36.49
C ASP A 490 -31.40 23.51 -36.24
N ARG A 491 -32.21 22.77 -35.48
CA ARG A 491 -33.59 23.18 -35.17
C ARG A 491 -33.70 24.21 -34.04
N GLN A 492 -32.59 24.76 -33.55
CA GLN A 492 -32.57 25.68 -32.40
C GLN A 492 -32.80 27.14 -32.80
N GLY A 493 -32.95 27.42 -34.10
CA GLY A 493 -33.45 28.70 -34.61
C GLY A 493 -32.39 29.78 -34.85
N VAL A 494 -31.14 29.57 -34.42
CA VAL A 494 -30.02 30.48 -34.70
C VAL A 494 -29.72 30.54 -36.20
N GLY A 495 -29.68 29.39 -36.87
CA GLY A 495 -29.47 29.33 -38.32
C GLY A 495 -30.59 30.03 -39.10
N ALA A 496 -31.84 29.92 -38.65
CA ALA A 496 -32.98 30.62 -39.26
C ALA A 496 -32.90 32.15 -39.05
N ALA A 497 -32.48 32.60 -37.86
CA ALA A 497 -32.28 34.02 -37.60
C ALA A 497 -31.14 34.61 -38.43
N LEU A 498 -30.03 33.86 -38.59
CA LEU A 498 -28.91 34.26 -39.44
C LEU A 498 -29.32 34.32 -40.92
N ALA A 499 -30.10 33.35 -41.39
CA ALA A 499 -30.63 33.34 -42.75
C ALA A 499 -31.50 34.57 -43.03
N ALA A 500 -32.41 34.90 -42.11
CA ALA A 500 -33.25 36.08 -42.22
C ALA A 500 -32.44 37.38 -42.22
N ALA A 501 -31.40 37.47 -41.39
CA ALA A 501 -30.51 38.63 -41.35
C ALA A 501 -29.70 38.81 -42.64
N LEU A 502 -29.24 37.73 -43.26
CA LEU A 502 -28.51 37.76 -44.52
C LEU A 502 -29.43 38.06 -45.71
N GLN A 503 -30.65 37.49 -45.74
CA GLN A 503 -31.67 37.81 -46.73
C GLN A 503 -32.11 39.28 -46.66
N ALA A 504 -32.26 39.84 -45.44
CA ALA A 504 -32.56 41.25 -45.23
C ALA A 504 -31.44 42.18 -45.76
N GLN A 505 -30.21 41.67 -45.89
CA GLN A 505 -29.09 42.36 -46.51
C GLN A 505 -28.99 42.13 -48.03
N GLY A 506 -29.99 41.49 -48.64
CA GLY A 506 -30.06 41.23 -50.08
C GLY A 506 -29.23 40.04 -50.56
N GLN A 507 -28.75 39.19 -49.64
CA GLN A 507 -28.00 37.98 -50.00
C GLN A 507 -28.94 36.83 -50.33
N THR A 508 -28.50 35.96 -51.24
CA THR A 508 -29.21 34.70 -51.52
C THR A 508 -28.78 33.67 -50.49
N VAL A 509 -29.71 33.04 -49.77
CA VAL A 509 -29.39 32.09 -48.69
C VAL A 509 -30.16 30.80 -48.91
N THR A 510 -29.45 29.67 -48.83
CA THR A 510 -30.03 28.33 -48.81
C THR A 510 -29.76 27.70 -47.44
N CYS A 511 -30.81 27.28 -46.74
CA CYS A 511 -30.69 26.61 -45.44
C CYS A 511 -30.93 25.11 -45.60
N ILE A 512 -30.01 24.31 -45.08
CA ILE A 512 -30.17 22.86 -44.94
C ILE A 512 -30.50 22.58 -43.49
N ASN A 513 -31.65 21.97 -43.24
CA ASN A 513 -32.07 21.58 -41.89
C ASN A 513 -32.14 20.05 -41.73
N THR A 514 -32.10 19.31 -42.84
CA THR A 514 -32.14 17.85 -42.86
C THR A 514 -31.21 17.26 -43.92
N PRO A 515 -30.77 16.00 -43.76
CA PRO A 515 -29.93 15.32 -44.75
C PRO A 515 -30.57 15.22 -46.15
N ASP A 516 -31.89 15.16 -46.24
CA ASP A 516 -32.61 15.07 -47.52
C ASP A 516 -32.55 16.40 -48.31
N ASP A 517 -32.49 17.54 -47.61
CA ASP A 517 -32.31 18.86 -48.23
C ASP A 517 -30.94 18.98 -48.92
N LEU A 518 -29.93 18.26 -48.43
CA LEU A 518 -28.57 18.24 -49.01
C LEU A 518 -28.56 17.53 -50.37
N ALA A 519 -29.39 16.49 -50.56
CA ALA A 519 -29.45 15.71 -51.79
C ALA A 519 -30.13 16.46 -52.96
N ALA A 520 -30.92 17.49 -52.66
CA ALA A 520 -31.63 18.32 -53.65
C ALA A 520 -30.79 19.51 -54.16
N LEU A 521 -29.56 19.71 -53.65
CA LEU A 521 -28.73 20.85 -54.02
C LEU A 521 -28.06 20.67 -55.38
N SER A 522 -28.23 21.67 -56.24
CA SER A 522 -27.48 21.80 -57.49
C SER A 522 -26.09 22.37 -57.20
N PRO A 523 -25.03 21.95 -57.92
CA PRO A 523 -23.69 22.50 -57.72
C PRO A 523 -23.64 23.97 -58.17
N ILE A 524 -23.42 24.86 -57.21
CA ILE A 524 -23.21 26.30 -57.37
C ILE A 524 -21.97 26.69 -56.54
N ASP A 525 -21.19 27.68 -56.98
CA ASP A 525 -20.11 28.25 -56.17
C ASP A 525 -20.67 29.10 -55.02
N TRP A 526 -20.52 28.61 -53.80
CA TRP A 526 -20.97 29.28 -52.57
C TRP A 526 -19.90 30.23 -52.04
N GLN A 527 -20.29 31.40 -51.53
CA GLN A 527 -19.33 32.34 -50.93
C GLN A 527 -19.00 32.05 -49.47
N GLY A 528 -19.86 31.33 -48.77
CA GLY A 528 -19.66 30.97 -47.38
C GLY A 528 -20.54 29.79 -47.00
N VAL A 529 -19.97 28.89 -46.20
CA VAL A 529 -20.69 27.80 -45.53
C VAL A 529 -20.55 28.07 -44.03
N VAL A 530 -21.68 28.25 -43.36
CA VAL A 530 -21.76 28.49 -41.90
C VAL A 530 -22.52 27.38 -41.23
#